data_AF-A0A920VZU0-F1
#
_entry.id   AF-A0A920VZU0-F1
#
_cell.length_a   1.000
_cell.length_b   1.000
_cell.length_c   1.000
_cell.angle_alpha   90.00
_cell.angle_beta   90.00
_cell.angle_gamma   90.00
#
_symmetry.space_group_name_H-M   'P 1'
#
loop_
_entity.id
_entity.type
_entity.pdbx_description
1 polymer ?
#
loop_
_entity_poly.entity_id
_entity_poly.type
_entity_poly.pdbx_seq_one_letter_code
_entity_poly.pdbx_strand_id
1 'polypeptide(L)'
;MQGIQTQDRIPDDIHMDSLARLPQVQRENLNTLGRSAFDTYVRPGTGYETGLRGPVGMWMHSPVLAEAVFDLRQRVRYGTPKDQRLTELIILTTAREISNQYEWSAHEPLGQAAGLEQDIIEVIKYRKIWIPSLYRGLR
;
A
#
# COMPACT_ATOMS: atom_id res chain seq x y z
N MET A 1 9.60 10.57 19.90
CA MET A 1 9.79 10.78 18.45
C MET A 1 10.96 9.92 17.95
N GLN A 2 10.81 8.59 18.03
CA GLN A 2 11.67 7.65 17.28
C GLN A 2 10.87 7.28 16.02
N GLY A 3 11.49 7.32 14.84
CA GLY A 3 10.85 6.89 13.57
C GLY A 3 10.69 7.95 12.48
N ILE A 4 11.19 9.17 12.65
CA ILE A 4 11.27 10.11 11.51
C ILE A 4 12.45 9.67 10.64
N GLN A 5 12.13 9.18 9.44
CA GLN A 5 13.09 9.02 8.36
C GLN A 5 13.39 10.41 7.80
N THR A 6 14.64 10.82 7.89
CA THR A 6 15.14 12.08 7.34
C THR A 6 16.09 11.75 6.18
N GLN A 7 16.27 12.67 5.24
CA GLN A 7 17.06 12.39 4.02
C GLN A 7 18.50 11.97 4.34
N ASP A 8 19.08 12.52 5.41
CA ASP A 8 20.41 12.17 5.94
C ASP A 8 20.54 10.73 6.48
N ARG A 9 19.41 10.04 6.67
CA ARG A 9 19.37 8.64 7.18
C ARG A 9 19.11 7.62 6.09
N ILE A 10 18.86 8.06 4.85
CA ILE A 10 18.66 7.16 3.72
C ILE A 10 20.03 6.56 3.36
N PRO A 11 20.17 5.22 3.33
CA PRO A 11 21.40 4.59 2.87
C PRO A 11 21.78 5.04 1.45
N ASP A 12 23.08 5.12 1.18
CA ASP A 12 23.64 5.55 -0.11
C ASP A 12 23.31 4.60 -1.28
N ASP A 13 22.99 3.34 -0.97
CA ASP A 13 22.53 2.33 -1.92
C ASP A 13 21.03 2.44 -2.28
N ILE A 14 20.34 3.47 -1.80
CA ILE A 14 18.94 3.74 -2.14
C ILE A 14 18.85 4.77 -3.27
N HIS A 15 18.15 4.39 -4.34
CA HIS A 15 17.81 5.29 -5.42
C HIS A 15 16.62 6.18 -5.01
N MET A 16 16.79 7.50 -5.13
CA MET A 16 15.77 8.47 -4.69
C MET A 16 14.52 8.52 -5.57
N ASP A 17 14.62 8.05 -6.82
CA ASP A 17 13.49 7.99 -7.77
C ASP A 17 12.51 6.84 -7.46
N SER A 18 12.97 5.78 -6.79
CA SER A 18 12.18 4.60 -6.44
C SER A 18 12.03 4.38 -4.92
N LEU A 19 12.89 5.02 -4.12
CA LEU A 19 13.11 4.74 -2.69
C LEU A 19 13.46 3.26 -2.42
N ALA A 20 14.17 2.64 -3.35
CA ALA A 20 14.62 1.25 -3.29
C ALA A 20 16.07 1.08 -3.76
N ARG A 21 16.65 -0.10 -3.53
CA ARG A 21 17.99 -0.48 -4.04
C ARG A 21 18.06 -0.68 -5.55
N LEU A 22 16.91 -0.61 -6.23
CA LEU A 22 16.82 -0.67 -7.69
C LEU A 22 16.27 0.66 -8.20
N PRO A 23 16.75 1.17 -9.34
CA PRO A 23 16.25 2.42 -9.91
C PRO A 23 14.79 2.28 -10.38
N GLN A 24 14.14 3.41 -10.56
CA GLN A 24 12.78 3.44 -11.08
C GLN A 24 12.76 3.03 -12.56
N VAL A 25 11.95 2.02 -12.91
CA VAL A 25 11.79 1.61 -14.31
C VAL A 25 11.16 2.74 -15.11
N GLN A 26 11.82 3.13 -16.20
CA GLN A 26 11.34 4.14 -17.14
C GLN A 26 10.61 3.48 -18.30
N ARG A 27 9.43 3.99 -18.64
CA ARG A 27 8.56 3.42 -19.68
C ARG A 27 9.25 3.36 -21.05
N GLU A 28 10.07 4.35 -21.35
CA GLU A 28 10.75 4.52 -22.65
C GLU A 28 11.74 3.37 -22.91
N ASN A 29 12.31 2.83 -21.83
CA ASN A 29 13.31 1.76 -21.86
C ASN A 29 12.70 0.36 -21.96
N LEU A 30 11.37 0.25 -21.91
CA LEU A 30 10.66 -1.03 -22.01
C LEU A 30 10.37 -1.39 -23.47
N ASN A 31 10.35 -2.70 -23.76
CA ASN A 31 9.81 -3.24 -25.00
C ASN A 31 8.26 -3.12 -25.03
N THR A 32 7.62 -3.59 -26.10
CA THR A 32 6.16 -3.49 -26.25
C THR A 32 5.38 -4.12 -25.09
N LEU A 33 5.78 -5.31 -24.63
CA LEU A 33 5.14 -5.99 -23.50
C LEU A 33 5.30 -5.17 -22.21
N GLY A 34 6.51 -4.68 -21.94
CA GLY A 34 6.80 -3.86 -20.77
C GLY A 34 6.02 -2.55 -20.77
N ARG A 35 5.92 -1.87 -21.92
CA ARG A 35 5.11 -0.65 -22.04
C ARG A 35 3.64 -0.93 -21.76
N SER A 36 3.09 -2.03 -22.26
CA SER A 36 1.71 -2.44 -21.98
C SER A 36 1.46 -2.69 -20.49
N ALA A 37 2.37 -3.42 -19.82
CA ALA A 37 2.29 -3.64 -18.38
C ALA A 37 2.40 -2.32 -17.60
N PHE A 38 3.32 -1.44 -17.97
CA PHE A 38 3.49 -0.11 -17.37
C PHE A 38 2.21 0.72 -17.50
N ASP A 39 1.67 0.82 -18.71
CA ASP A 39 0.46 1.59 -19.03
C ASP A 39 -0.77 1.07 -18.27
N THR A 40 -0.84 -0.25 -18.04
CA THR A 40 -1.91 -0.88 -17.25
C THR A 40 -1.91 -0.37 -15.81
N TYR A 41 -0.74 -0.12 -15.23
CA TYR A 41 -0.63 0.42 -13.87
C TYR A 41 -0.90 1.91 -13.82
N VAL A 42 -0.38 2.73 -14.73
CA VAL A 42 -0.46 4.20 -14.61
C VAL A 42 -1.75 4.80 -15.20
N ARG A 43 -2.66 3.99 -15.75
CA ARG A 43 -3.95 4.48 -16.23
C ARG A 43 -4.83 5.04 -15.10
N PRO A 44 -5.78 5.94 -15.40
CA PRO A 44 -6.71 6.48 -14.41
C PRO A 44 -7.50 5.40 -13.64
N GLY A 45 -7.67 5.60 -12.33
CA GLY A 45 -8.47 4.76 -11.44
C GLY A 45 -7.70 3.60 -10.79
N THR A 46 -6.40 3.47 -11.04
CA THR A 46 -5.56 2.41 -10.45
C THR A 46 -4.88 2.85 -9.16
N GLY A 47 -4.85 4.15 -8.88
CA GLY A 47 -4.08 4.78 -7.81
C GLY A 47 -2.59 4.98 -8.15
N TYR A 48 -2.15 4.76 -9.40
CA TYR A 48 -0.75 4.95 -9.84
C TYR A 48 -0.62 5.93 -11.00
N GLU A 49 -1.58 6.85 -11.13
CA GLU A 49 -1.67 7.84 -12.22
C GLU A 49 -0.48 8.80 -12.26
N THR A 50 0.13 9.04 -11.10
CA THR A 50 1.31 9.90 -10.96
C THR A 50 2.63 9.14 -11.12
N GLY A 51 2.58 7.84 -11.41
CA GLY A 51 3.74 6.98 -11.61
C GLY A 51 3.75 5.75 -10.70
N LEU A 52 4.65 4.82 -11.04
CA LEU A 52 4.90 3.63 -10.24
C LEU A 52 5.61 4.02 -8.94
N ARG A 53 5.30 3.31 -7.86
CA ARG A 53 5.93 3.47 -6.55
C ARG A 53 5.81 2.20 -5.74
N GLY A 54 6.65 2.05 -4.72
CA GLY A 54 6.63 0.90 -3.81
C GLY A 54 6.71 -0.44 -4.54
N PRO A 55 5.97 -1.48 -4.11
CA PRO A 55 6.04 -2.82 -4.68
C PRO A 55 5.78 -2.86 -6.20
N VAL A 56 4.88 -2.02 -6.72
CA VAL A 56 4.58 -1.96 -8.16
C VAL A 56 5.79 -1.54 -8.97
N GLY A 57 6.53 -0.52 -8.50
CA GLY A 57 7.77 -0.10 -9.16
C GLY A 57 8.82 -1.21 -9.22
N MET A 58 8.87 -2.05 -8.17
CA MET A 58 9.79 -3.18 -8.10
C MET A 58 9.35 -4.35 -8.98
N TRP A 59 8.05 -4.67 -9.03
CA TRP A 59 7.54 -5.71 -9.93
C TRP A 59 7.77 -5.37 -11.40
N MET A 60 7.79 -4.09 -11.78
CA MET A 60 8.01 -3.66 -13.17
C MET A 60 9.40 -4.00 -13.72
N HIS A 61 10.38 -4.34 -12.86
CA HIS A 61 11.65 -4.94 -13.31
C HIS A 61 11.43 -6.33 -13.95
N SER A 62 10.26 -6.94 -13.74
CA SER A 62 9.75 -8.10 -14.48
C SER A 62 8.33 -7.80 -15.01
N PRO A 63 8.20 -7.27 -16.24
CA PRO A 63 6.88 -6.91 -16.79
C PRO A 63 5.84 -8.03 -16.77
N VAL A 64 6.27 -9.27 -16.99
CA VAL A 64 5.40 -10.47 -16.94
C VAL A 64 4.86 -10.67 -15.52
N LEU A 65 5.68 -10.46 -14.49
CA LEU A 65 5.23 -10.51 -13.10
C LEU A 65 4.26 -9.36 -12.82
N ALA A 66 4.59 -8.14 -13.24
CA ALA A 66 3.75 -6.97 -13.01
C ALA A 66 2.35 -7.16 -13.61
N GLU A 67 2.27 -7.65 -14.84
CA GLU A 67 1.00 -7.96 -15.50
C GLU A 67 0.18 -8.99 -14.70
N ALA A 68 0.79 -10.11 -14.31
CA ALA A 68 0.10 -11.16 -13.56
C ALA A 68 -0.38 -10.69 -12.17
N VAL A 69 0.44 -9.87 -11.49
CA VAL A 69 0.10 -9.36 -10.15
C VAL A 69 -0.99 -8.29 -10.21
N PHE A 70 -1.12 -7.54 -11.31
CA PHE A 70 -2.20 -6.57 -11.47
C PHE A 70 -3.57 -7.25 -11.32
N ASP A 71 -3.85 -8.33 -12.05
CA ASP A 71 -5.16 -8.98 -11.97
C ASP A 71 -5.42 -9.62 -10.61
N LEU A 72 -4.40 -10.25 -10.02
CA LEU A 72 -4.48 -10.79 -8.66
C LEU A 72 -4.88 -9.69 -7.66
N ARG A 73 -4.21 -8.54 -7.69
CA ARG A 73 -4.48 -7.42 -6.78
C ARG A 73 -5.92 -6.90 -6.94
N GLN A 74 -6.39 -6.78 -8.19
CA GLN A 74 -7.75 -6.29 -8.47
C GLN A 74 -8.79 -7.27 -7.94
N ARG A 75 -8.55 -8.58 -8.15
CA ARG A 75 -9.46 -9.64 -7.73
C ARG A 75 -9.63 -9.71 -6.22
N VAL A 76 -8.55 -9.59 -5.44
CA VAL A 76 -8.62 -9.72 -3.97
C VAL A 76 -9.19 -8.46 -3.30
N ARG A 77 -8.99 -7.28 -3.91
CA ARG A 77 -9.39 -5.99 -3.35
C ARG A 77 -10.80 -5.54 -3.78
N TYR A 78 -11.21 -5.86 -5.01
CA TYR A 78 -12.47 -5.38 -5.59
C TYR A 78 -13.38 -6.50 -6.10
N GLY A 79 -12.85 -7.70 -6.37
CA GLY A 79 -13.60 -8.80 -6.98
C GLY A 79 -14.41 -9.67 -6.01
N THR A 80 -14.72 -9.18 -4.82
CA THR A 80 -15.39 -9.97 -3.76
C THR A 80 -16.62 -9.24 -3.23
N PRO A 81 -17.61 -9.94 -2.63
CA PRO A 81 -18.81 -9.29 -2.08
C PRO A 81 -18.57 -8.36 -0.87
N LYS A 82 -17.39 -8.41 -0.24
CA LYS A 82 -17.03 -7.52 0.87
C LYS A 82 -16.87 -6.07 0.39
N ASP A 83 -17.31 -5.13 1.22
CA ASP A 83 -17.12 -3.69 0.97
C ASP A 83 -15.65 -3.26 1.17
N GLN A 84 -15.36 -2.00 0.86
CA GLN A 84 -14.00 -1.46 1.02
C GLN A 84 -13.64 -1.30 2.50
N ARG A 85 -14.59 -1.00 3.40
CA ARG A 85 -14.31 -0.89 4.83
C ARG A 85 -13.73 -2.19 5.39
N LEU A 86 -14.34 -3.33 5.06
CA LEU A 86 -13.88 -4.66 5.48
C LEU A 86 -12.58 -5.05 4.76
N THR A 87 -12.43 -4.67 3.49
CA THR A 87 -11.19 -4.90 2.75
C THR A 87 -10.00 -4.20 3.40
N GLU A 88 -10.14 -2.92 3.75
CA GLU A 88 -9.08 -2.15 4.41
C GLU A 88 -8.81 -2.61 5.85
N LEU A 89 -9.84 -3.06 6.58
CA LEU A 89 -9.67 -3.70 7.89
C LEU A 89 -8.76 -4.94 7.81
N ILE A 90 -8.98 -5.81 6.81
CA ILE A 90 -8.15 -7.00 6.58
C ILE A 90 -6.72 -6.59 6.23
N ILE A 91 -6.53 -5.59 5.36
CA ILE A 91 -5.21 -5.12 4.96
C ILE A 91 -4.45 -4.53 6.15
N LEU A 92 -5.06 -3.64 6.94
CA LEU A 92 -4.43 -3.05 8.11
C LEU A 92 -4.07 -4.09 9.18
N THR A 93 -4.96 -5.06 9.42
CA THR A 93 -4.69 -6.16 10.36
C THR A 93 -3.51 -6.99 9.88
N THR A 94 -3.46 -7.33 8.58
CA THR A 94 -2.35 -8.07 7.98
C THR A 94 -1.05 -7.28 8.06
N ALA A 95 -1.07 -6.00 7.66
CA ALA A 95 0.08 -5.11 7.71
C ALA A 95 0.64 -5.01 9.13
N ARG A 96 -0.23 -4.93 10.14
CA ARG A 96 0.20 -4.91 11.55
C ARG A 96 0.80 -6.24 12.00
N GLU A 97 0.22 -7.36 11.58
CA GLU A 97 0.69 -8.69 11.95
C GLU A 97 2.14 -8.91 11.49
N ILE A 98 2.43 -8.56 10.24
CA ILE A 98 3.79 -8.69 9.66
C ILE A 98 4.66 -7.45 9.87
N SER A 99 4.22 -6.46 10.65
CA SER A 99 4.92 -5.19 10.91
C SER A 99 5.34 -4.43 9.63
N ASN A 100 4.51 -4.47 8.58
CA ASN A 100 4.77 -3.82 7.31
C ASN A 100 4.33 -2.34 7.35
N GLN A 101 5.32 -1.44 7.44
CA GLN A 101 5.10 0.00 7.53
C GLN A 101 4.57 0.61 6.23
N TYR A 102 5.03 0.12 5.07
CA TYR A 102 4.59 0.65 3.78
C TYR A 102 3.09 0.42 3.59
N GLU A 103 2.65 -0.83 3.78
CA GLU A 103 1.22 -1.19 3.66
C GLU A 103 0.38 -0.41 4.68
N TRP A 104 0.86 -0.28 5.92
CA TRP A 104 0.16 0.53 6.92
C TRP A 104 -0.04 1.98 6.47
N SER A 105 1.05 2.67 6.08
CA SER A 105 1.00 4.07 5.68
C SER A 105 0.18 4.30 4.42
N ALA A 106 0.19 3.35 3.48
CA ALA A 106 -0.61 3.43 2.26
C ALA A 106 -2.10 3.19 2.51
N HIS A 107 -2.46 2.31 3.45
CA HIS A 107 -3.83 1.86 3.64
C HIS A 107 -4.58 2.52 4.80
N GLU A 108 -3.90 3.13 5.78
CA GLU A 108 -4.57 3.86 6.87
C GLU A 108 -5.50 4.97 6.34
N PRO A 109 -5.08 5.85 5.41
CA PRO A 109 -5.96 6.85 4.81
C PRO A 109 -7.10 6.24 3.99
N LEU A 110 -6.87 5.08 3.35
CA LEU A 110 -7.88 4.41 2.53
C LEU A 110 -8.95 3.74 3.40
N GLY A 111 -8.56 3.16 4.53
CA GLY A 111 -9.48 2.66 5.54
C GLY A 111 -10.37 3.78 6.09
N GLN A 112 -9.77 4.94 6.43
CA GLN A 112 -10.53 6.11 6.86
C GLN A 112 -11.52 6.59 5.79
N ALA A 113 -11.06 6.71 4.53
CA ALA A 113 -11.91 7.10 3.40
C ALA A 113 -13.05 6.10 3.12
N ALA A 114 -12.83 4.82 3.42
CA ALA A 114 -13.84 3.77 3.33
C ALA A 114 -14.78 3.71 4.54
N GLY A 115 -14.62 4.59 5.53
CA GLY A 115 -15.47 4.67 6.73
C GLY A 115 -15.05 3.73 7.87
N LEU A 116 -13.81 3.23 7.88
CA LEU A 116 -13.27 2.51 9.03
C LEU A 116 -12.99 3.49 10.17
N GLU A 117 -13.57 3.21 11.34
CA GLU A 117 -13.53 4.09 12.49
C GLU A 117 -12.12 4.17 13.09
N GLN A 118 -11.73 5.38 13.52
CA GLN A 118 -10.39 5.64 14.02
C GLN A 118 -10.04 4.82 15.27
N ASP A 119 -11.02 4.51 16.12
CA ASP A 119 -10.83 3.68 17.30
C ASP A 119 -10.45 2.23 16.93
N ILE A 120 -11.05 1.66 15.88
CA ILE A 120 -10.68 0.36 15.32
C ILE A 120 -9.24 0.41 14.78
N ILE A 121 -8.91 1.44 14.00
CA ILE A 121 -7.55 1.62 13.45
C ILE A 121 -6.53 1.68 14.59
N GLU A 122 -6.80 2.44 15.66
CA GLU A 122 -5.92 2.51 16.81
C GLU A 122 -5.77 1.19 17.57
N VAL A 123 -6.85 0.42 17.70
CA VAL A 123 -6.82 -0.92 18.31
C VAL A 123 -5.81 -1.79 17.58
N ILE A 124 -5.86 -1.81 16.26
CA ILE A 124 -4.93 -2.57 15.43
C ILE A 124 -3.51 -1.97 15.55
N LYS A 125 -3.36 -0.67 15.31
CA LYS A 125 -2.06 0.04 15.25
C LYS A 125 -1.23 -0.18 16.51
N TYR A 126 -1.87 -0.08 17.66
CA TYR A 126 -1.21 -0.13 18.96
C TYR A 126 -1.38 -1.48 19.67
N ARG A 127 -2.03 -2.47 19.03
CA ARG A 127 -2.40 -3.75 19.65
C ARG A 127 -3.11 -3.56 21.00
N LYS A 128 -4.02 -2.57 21.07
CA LYS A 128 -4.80 -2.31 22.29
C LYS A 128 -5.84 -3.41 22.46
N ILE A 129 -6.17 -3.73 23.71
CA ILE A 129 -7.39 -4.49 24.01
C ILE A 129 -8.58 -3.59 23.64
N TRP A 130 -9.54 -4.12 22.89
CA TRP A 130 -10.77 -3.41 22.58
C TRP A 130 -11.55 -3.13 23.88
N ILE A 131 -11.78 -1.86 24.17
CA ILE A 131 -12.70 -1.43 25.23
C ILE A 131 -13.78 -0.57 24.55
N PRO A 132 -15.03 -1.06 24.43
CA PRO A 132 -16.07 -0.34 23.70
C PRO A 132 -16.29 1.06 24.27
N SER A 133 -16.49 2.04 23.40
CA SER A 133 -16.74 3.46 23.78
C SER A 133 -17.94 3.64 24.72
N LEU A 134 -18.91 2.71 24.68
CA LEU A 134 -20.07 2.65 25.59
C LEU A 134 -19.69 2.51 27.08
N TYR A 135 -18.46 2.14 27.41
CA TYR A 135 -18.00 2.00 28.81
C TYR A 135 -17.22 3.21 29.35
N ARG A 136 -17.01 4.28 28.58
CA ARG A 136 -16.30 5.48 29.06
C ARG A 136 -17.13 6.37 30.00
N GLY A 137 -18.43 6.13 30.15
CA GLY A 137 -19.32 6.93 31.00
C GLY A 137 -19.67 6.32 32.36
N LEU A 138 -19.04 5.21 32.78
CA LEU A 138 -19.38 4.47 34.00
C LEU A 138 -18.23 4.36 35.01
N ARG A 139 -17.32 5.34 35.06
CA ARG A 139 -16.34 5.48 36.14
C ARG A 139 -16.28 6.91 36.64
#